data_AF-A0A957CS31-F1
#
_entry.id   AF-A0A957CS31-F1
#
_cell.length_a   1.000
_cell.length_b   1.000
_cell.length_c   1.000
_cell.angle_alpha   90.00
_cell.angle_beta   90.00
_cell.angle_gamma   90.00
#
_symmetry.space_group_name_H-M   'P 1'
#
loop_
_entity.id
_entity.type
_entity.pdbx_description
1 polymer ?
#
loop_
_entity_poly.entity_id
_entity_poly.type
_entity_poly.pdbx_seq_one_letter_code
_entity_poly.pdbx_strand_id
1 'polypeptide(L)'
;MRSMIVLAVTYYDPNGRLYQAMETAVPLLTDLFDGFVVNASDVSYQPTLDLFRAHGARVNQRPNETPPQIGTYRREVVAQALEMGADFVMLNDGDRAAHWIRNYPDEMAQAAQTIQQADFTVLGRTSRAFAAHPDVQTETERLANRLFATLSGQQWDVLAAGRGLSRRAAAAVVAHSRDSTVGVDASWPLLLMQLGGFAFGYLETEGLEFETADQFADEIAAAGGEANWKAQLDADPKQWLFRLQAAHIEISSMLPYVS
;
A
#
# COMPACT_ATOMS: atom_id res chain seq x y z
N MET A 1 -18.20 -7.29 -21.66
CA MET A 1 -18.55 -7.07 -20.23
C MET A 1 -17.48 -6.16 -19.66
N ARG A 2 -17.84 -5.15 -18.86
CA ARG A 2 -16.87 -4.32 -18.14
C ARG A 2 -16.20 -5.18 -17.07
N SER A 3 -14.88 -5.15 -16.96
CA SER A 3 -14.14 -5.86 -15.90
C SER A 3 -14.51 -5.28 -14.55
N MET A 4 -14.68 -6.12 -13.53
CA MET A 4 -14.92 -5.68 -12.16
C MET A 4 -13.59 -5.34 -11.47
N ILE A 5 -13.43 -4.08 -11.04
CA ILE A 5 -12.24 -3.61 -10.31
C ILE A 5 -12.61 -3.37 -8.86
N VAL A 6 -11.95 -4.09 -7.94
CA VAL A 6 -12.18 -3.97 -6.49
C VAL A 6 -10.99 -3.30 -5.83
N LEU A 7 -11.28 -2.27 -5.03
CA LEU A 7 -10.29 -1.70 -4.11
C LEU A 7 -10.18 -2.58 -2.85
N ALA A 8 -8.97 -2.98 -2.54
CA ALA A 8 -8.62 -3.76 -1.37
C ALA A 8 -7.72 -2.93 -0.45
N VAL A 9 -8.15 -2.73 0.80
CA VAL A 9 -7.45 -1.84 1.74
C VAL A 9 -7.13 -2.53 3.05
N THR A 10 -5.86 -2.47 3.46
CA THR A 10 -5.46 -2.70 4.86
C THR A 10 -5.63 -1.41 5.65
N TYR A 11 -6.26 -1.49 6.83
CA TYR A 11 -6.55 -0.30 7.64
C TYR A 11 -6.13 -0.46 9.10
N TYR A 12 -5.46 0.57 9.62
CA TYR A 12 -5.05 0.68 11.02
C TYR A 12 -5.03 2.16 11.41
N ASP A 13 -5.94 2.56 12.30
CA ASP A 13 -5.99 3.92 12.86
C ASP A 13 -6.64 3.87 14.24
N PRO A 14 -5.92 3.46 15.28
CA PRO A 14 -6.49 3.29 16.60
C PRO A 14 -6.94 4.62 17.24
N ASN A 15 -6.39 5.74 16.77
CA ASN A 15 -6.62 7.06 17.36
C ASN A 15 -7.62 7.91 16.56
N GLY A 16 -8.14 7.40 15.43
CA GLY A 16 -9.06 8.13 14.57
C GLY A 16 -8.43 9.33 13.87
N ARG A 17 -7.10 9.38 13.73
CA ARG A 17 -6.38 10.51 13.11
C ARG A 17 -6.73 10.68 11.64
N LEU A 18 -7.14 9.61 10.96
CA LEU A 18 -7.53 9.63 9.55
C LEU A 18 -9.02 9.87 9.35
N TYR A 19 -9.83 9.96 10.40
CA TYR A 19 -11.29 10.00 10.27
C TYR A 19 -11.77 11.12 9.32
N GLN A 20 -11.27 12.34 9.50
CA GLN A 20 -11.64 13.49 8.64
C GLN A 20 -11.22 13.30 7.17
N ALA A 21 -10.02 12.76 6.94
CA ALA A 21 -9.57 12.43 5.60
C ALA A 21 -10.49 11.36 4.98
N MET A 22 -10.85 10.33 5.74
CA MET A 22 -11.73 9.25 5.32
C MET A 22 -13.16 9.71 5.02
N GLU A 23 -13.72 10.67 5.77
CA GLU A 23 -15.03 11.24 5.48
C GLU A 23 -15.12 11.81 4.05
N THR A 24 -14.02 12.38 3.56
CA THR A 24 -13.95 12.88 2.18
C THR A 24 -13.54 11.82 1.17
N ALA A 25 -12.67 10.87 1.54
CA ALA A 25 -12.14 9.88 0.63
C ALA A 25 -13.13 8.74 0.32
N VAL A 26 -13.85 8.24 1.32
CA VAL A 26 -14.69 7.03 1.19
C VAL A 26 -15.76 7.14 0.09
N PRO A 27 -16.52 8.25 -0.02
CA PRO A 27 -17.46 8.42 -1.13
C PRO A 27 -16.77 8.35 -2.49
N LEU A 28 -15.63 9.04 -2.65
CA LEU A 28 -14.88 9.08 -3.91
C LEU A 28 -14.31 7.70 -4.30
N LEU A 29 -13.80 6.95 -3.33
CA LEU A 29 -13.34 5.58 -3.55
C LEU A 29 -14.49 4.66 -3.97
N THR A 30 -15.64 4.78 -3.31
CA THR A 30 -16.83 3.97 -3.61
C THR A 30 -17.39 4.28 -5.00
N ASP A 31 -17.33 5.54 -5.43
CA ASP A 31 -17.76 5.94 -6.77
C ASP A 31 -16.79 5.46 -7.86
N LEU A 32 -15.50 5.35 -7.53
CA LEU A 32 -14.46 4.98 -8.50
C LEU A 32 -14.39 3.46 -8.77
N PHE A 33 -14.56 2.64 -7.74
CA PHE A 33 -14.37 1.19 -7.82
C PHE A 33 -15.70 0.43 -7.84
N ASP A 34 -15.74 -0.70 -8.55
CA ASP A 34 -16.94 -1.54 -8.63
C ASP A 34 -17.21 -2.32 -7.31
N GLY A 35 -16.22 -2.35 -6.41
CA GLY A 35 -16.34 -2.90 -5.06
C GLY A 35 -15.22 -2.40 -4.15
N PHE A 36 -15.46 -2.46 -2.84
CA PHE A 36 -14.52 -2.00 -1.82
C PHE A 36 -14.48 -2.98 -0.65
N VAL A 37 -13.29 -3.53 -0.37
CA VAL A 37 -13.05 -4.42 0.77
C VAL A 37 -11.99 -3.83 1.69
N VAL A 38 -12.22 -3.92 2.99
CA VAL A 38 -11.33 -3.38 4.03
C VAL A 38 -11.00 -4.49 5.02
N ASN A 39 -9.71 -4.73 5.25
CA ASN A 39 -9.22 -5.57 6.35
C ASN A 39 -8.58 -4.68 7.42
N ALA A 40 -9.36 -4.40 8.47
CA ALA A 40 -8.99 -3.50 9.55
C ALA A 40 -8.50 -4.26 10.79
N SER A 41 -7.62 -3.64 11.57
CA SER A 41 -7.36 -4.10 12.94
C SER A 41 -8.57 -3.84 13.85
N ASP A 42 -8.80 -4.72 14.82
CA ASP A 42 -9.85 -4.63 15.85
C ASP A 42 -9.71 -3.41 16.77
N VAL A 43 -8.52 -2.84 16.87
CA VAL A 43 -8.29 -1.58 17.61
C VAL A 43 -8.54 -0.33 16.77
N SER A 44 -8.86 -0.45 15.48
CA SER A 44 -9.10 0.71 14.61
C SER A 44 -10.33 1.51 15.06
N TYR A 45 -10.29 2.82 14.85
CA TYR A 45 -11.36 3.73 15.25
C TYR A 45 -12.70 3.37 14.61
N GLN A 46 -13.64 2.95 15.45
CA GLN A 46 -14.92 2.37 15.02
C GLN A 46 -15.74 3.29 14.10
N PRO A 47 -15.82 4.62 14.34
CA PRO A 47 -16.54 5.51 13.43
C PRO A 47 -16.03 5.48 11.99
N THR A 48 -14.72 5.29 11.75
CA THR A 48 -14.21 5.13 10.38
C THR A 48 -14.68 3.81 9.76
N LEU A 49 -14.75 2.74 10.55
CA LEU A 49 -15.25 1.45 10.07
C LEU A 49 -16.74 1.50 9.76
N ASP A 50 -17.52 2.21 10.56
CA ASP A 50 -18.95 2.41 10.31
C ASP A 50 -19.17 3.28 9.07
N LEU A 51 -18.32 4.29 8.85
CA LEU A 51 -18.30 5.08 7.61
C LEU A 51 -18.05 4.21 6.37
N PHE A 52 -17.06 3.31 6.42
CA PHE A 52 -16.80 2.36 5.32
C PHE A 52 -18.04 1.49 5.04
N ARG A 53 -18.64 0.90 6.08
CA ARG A 53 -19.85 0.07 5.93
C ARG A 53 -21.04 0.85 5.37
N ALA A 54 -21.23 2.10 5.82
CA ALA A 54 -22.31 2.97 5.35
C ALA A 54 -22.22 3.27 3.85
N HIS A 55 -21.01 3.24 3.28
CA HIS A 55 -20.75 3.39 1.85
C HIS A 55 -20.59 2.05 1.12
N GLY A 56 -21.06 0.95 1.71
CA GLY A 56 -21.12 -0.35 1.03
C GLY A 56 -19.80 -1.14 1.01
N ALA A 57 -18.76 -0.68 1.69
CA ALA A 57 -17.53 -1.46 1.80
C ALA A 57 -17.75 -2.71 2.67
N ARG A 58 -17.18 -3.84 2.27
CA ARG A 58 -17.12 -5.05 3.10
C ARG A 58 -15.94 -4.92 4.07
N VAL A 59 -16.25 -4.62 5.32
CA VAL A 59 -15.25 -4.46 6.39
C VAL A 59 -15.11 -5.74 7.19
N ASN A 60 -13.89 -6.27 7.23
CA ASN A 60 -13.48 -7.34 8.13
C ASN A 60 -12.55 -6.77 9.20
N GLN A 61 -12.72 -7.22 10.44
CA GLN A 61 -11.84 -6.87 11.55
C GLN A 61 -11.09 -8.10 12.02
N ARG A 62 -9.86 -7.90 12.47
CA ARG A 62 -9.00 -8.96 13.00
C ARG A 62 -8.21 -8.48 14.20
N PRO A 63 -7.78 -9.39 15.09
CA PRO A 63 -6.92 -9.04 16.22
C PRO A 63 -5.66 -8.29 15.77
N ASN A 64 -5.29 -7.25 16.52
CA ASN A 64 -3.97 -6.66 16.39
C ASN A 64 -2.89 -7.60 16.94
N GLU A 65 -1.92 -7.99 16.12
CA GLU A 65 -0.87 -8.91 16.53
C GLU A 65 0.48 -8.20 16.71
N THR A 66 1.35 -8.79 17.54
CA THR A 66 2.71 -8.30 17.77
C THR A 66 3.70 -9.47 17.63
N PRO A 67 4.61 -9.45 16.64
CA PRO A 67 4.78 -8.41 15.62
C PRO A 67 3.60 -8.35 14.62
N PRO A 68 3.38 -7.20 13.95
CA PRO A 68 2.33 -7.09 12.93
C PRO A 68 2.54 -8.07 11.77
N GLN A 69 1.48 -8.77 11.35
CA GLN A 69 1.51 -9.68 10.21
C GLN A 69 0.96 -9.03 8.92
N ILE A 70 1.47 -7.84 8.57
CA ILE A 70 0.94 -7.05 7.43
C ILE A 70 0.88 -7.80 6.10
N GLY A 71 1.83 -8.68 5.81
CA GLY A 71 1.81 -9.52 4.61
C GLY A 71 0.65 -10.50 4.60
N THR A 72 0.30 -11.07 5.76
CA THR A 72 -0.91 -11.90 5.92
C THR A 72 -2.16 -11.06 5.66
N TYR A 73 -2.21 -9.84 6.21
CA TYR A 73 -3.37 -8.96 6.12
C TYR A 73 -3.64 -8.47 4.70
N ARG A 74 -2.57 -8.09 3.99
CA ARG A 74 -2.62 -7.74 2.56
C ARG A 74 -3.07 -8.94 1.71
N ARG A 75 -2.59 -10.15 2.01
CA ARG A 75 -3.02 -11.37 1.30
C ARG A 75 -4.51 -11.69 1.55
N GLU A 76 -4.97 -11.54 2.79
CA GLU A 76 -6.37 -11.77 3.17
C GLU A 76 -7.33 -10.78 2.48
N VAL A 77 -6.97 -9.49 2.43
CA VAL A 77 -7.85 -8.50 1.79
C VAL A 77 -7.91 -8.70 0.27
N VAL A 78 -6.81 -9.16 -0.35
CA VAL A 78 -6.81 -9.61 -1.76
C VAL A 78 -7.72 -10.84 -1.94
N ALA A 79 -7.70 -11.80 -1.03
CA ALA A 79 -8.61 -12.95 -1.08
C ALA A 79 -10.08 -12.53 -0.96
N GLN A 80 -10.39 -11.56 -0.09
CA GLN A 80 -11.74 -11.01 0.05
C GLN A 80 -12.22 -10.29 -1.21
N ALA A 81 -11.32 -9.60 -1.92
CA ALA A 81 -11.64 -9.01 -3.22
C ALA A 81 -11.96 -10.09 -4.27
N LEU A 82 -11.22 -11.20 -4.29
CA LEU A 82 -11.53 -12.34 -5.15
C LEU A 82 -12.89 -12.97 -4.86
N GLU A 83 -13.25 -13.13 -3.58
CA GLU A 83 -14.58 -13.61 -3.15
C GLU A 83 -15.71 -12.70 -3.63
N MET A 84 -15.46 -11.39 -3.72
CA MET A 84 -16.41 -10.41 -4.24
C MET A 84 -16.58 -10.51 -5.77
N GLY A 85 -15.75 -11.31 -6.45
CA GLY A 85 -15.80 -11.46 -7.90
C GLY A 85 -14.90 -10.49 -8.65
N ALA A 86 -13.87 -9.91 -8.02
CA ALA A 86 -12.92 -9.03 -8.68
C ALA A 86 -12.21 -9.69 -9.87
N ASP A 87 -12.26 -9.05 -11.05
CA ASP A 87 -11.41 -9.39 -12.18
C ASP A 87 -10.02 -8.75 -12.03
N PHE A 88 -9.99 -7.58 -11.41
CA PHE A 88 -8.76 -6.88 -11.01
C PHE A 88 -8.91 -6.33 -9.59
N VAL A 89 -7.80 -6.34 -8.85
CA VAL A 89 -7.69 -5.82 -7.49
C VAL A 89 -6.70 -4.67 -7.50
N MET A 90 -7.09 -3.51 -6.97
CA MET A 90 -6.15 -2.47 -6.58
C MET A 90 -5.94 -2.57 -5.07
N LEU A 91 -4.73 -2.91 -4.63
CA LEU A 91 -4.34 -2.98 -3.23
C LEU A 91 -3.65 -1.68 -2.82
N ASN A 92 -4.05 -1.10 -1.69
CA ASN A 92 -3.38 0.03 -1.04
C ASN A 92 -3.53 -0.05 0.49
N ASP A 93 -2.63 0.61 1.22
CA ASP A 93 -2.90 0.95 2.62
C ASP A 93 -3.95 2.08 2.70
N GLY A 94 -4.75 2.11 3.76
CA GLY A 94 -5.92 2.98 3.81
C GLY A 94 -5.60 4.46 3.85
N ASP A 95 -4.57 4.87 4.59
CA ASP A 95 -4.07 6.25 4.57
C ASP A 95 -3.61 6.67 3.17
N ARG A 96 -2.84 5.81 2.47
CA ARG A 96 -2.40 6.05 1.10
C ARG A 96 -3.57 6.16 0.13
N ALA A 97 -4.56 5.25 0.22
CA ALA A 97 -5.75 5.32 -0.63
C ALA A 97 -6.54 6.61 -0.39
N ALA A 98 -6.69 7.02 0.87
CA ALA A 98 -7.39 8.26 1.23
C ALA A 98 -6.64 9.50 0.74
N HIS A 99 -5.32 9.54 0.90
CA HIS A 99 -4.49 10.62 0.42
C HIS A 99 -4.54 10.72 -1.12
N TRP A 100 -4.36 9.59 -1.81
CA TRP A 100 -4.33 9.54 -3.27
C TRP A 100 -5.63 10.06 -3.89
N ILE A 101 -6.78 9.52 -3.48
CA ILE A 101 -8.06 9.91 -4.09
C ILE A 101 -8.41 11.39 -3.83
N ARG A 102 -7.97 11.96 -2.70
CA ARG A 102 -8.25 13.35 -2.34
C ARG A 102 -7.40 14.34 -3.12
N ASN A 103 -6.15 14.00 -3.39
CA ASN A 103 -5.18 14.92 -3.99
C ASN A 103 -5.00 14.69 -5.51
N TYR A 104 -5.17 13.46 -5.98
CA TYR A 104 -4.96 13.06 -7.37
C TYR A 104 -6.05 12.08 -7.87
N PRO A 105 -7.35 12.46 -7.82
CA PRO A 105 -8.44 11.55 -8.18
C PRO A 105 -8.38 11.06 -9.63
N ASP A 106 -8.02 11.94 -10.57
CA ASP A 106 -7.88 11.60 -11.99
C ASP A 106 -6.74 10.59 -12.21
N GLU A 107 -5.63 10.73 -11.47
CA GLU A 107 -4.52 9.79 -11.52
C GLU A 107 -4.92 8.43 -10.96
N MET A 108 -5.62 8.39 -9.82
CA MET A 108 -6.09 7.12 -9.25
C MET A 108 -7.07 6.42 -10.19
N ALA A 109 -7.95 7.18 -10.85
CA ALA A 109 -8.85 6.64 -11.86
C ALA A 109 -8.10 6.09 -13.08
N GLN A 110 -7.09 6.80 -13.56
CA GLN A 110 -6.23 6.33 -14.64
C GLN A 110 -5.45 5.08 -14.23
N ALA A 111 -4.92 5.03 -13.00
CA ALA A 111 -4.23 3.87 -12.46
C ALA A 111 -5.16 2.65 -12.42
N ALA A 112 -6.41 2.81 -11.96
CA ALA A 112 -7.41 1.73 -11.96
C ALA A 112 -7.66 1.18 -13.37
N GLN A 113 -7.61 2.02 -14.41
CA GLN A 113 -7.68 1.53 -15.79
C GLN A 113 -6.38 0.82 -16.22
N THR A 114 -5.22 1.39 -15.89
CA THR A 114 -3.91 0.87 -16.29
C THR A 114 -3.60 -0.51 -15.71
N ILE A 115 -4.01 -0.81 -14.47
CA ILE A 115 -3.75 -2.12 -13.86
C ILE A 115 -4.39 -3.30 -14.63
N GLN A 116 -5.35 -3.02 -15.52
CA GLN A 116 -5.97 -4.05 -16.35
C GLN A 116 -5.09 -4.53 -17.50
N GLN A 117 -3.96 -3.86 -17.76
CA GLN A 117 -3.07 -4.15 -18.90
C GLN A 117 -1.99 -5.19 -18.58
N ALA A 118 -1.85 -5.57 -17.31
CA ALA A 118 -0.89 -6.55 -16.84
C ALA A 118 -1.52 -7.45 -15.78
N ASP A 119 -0.85 -8.55 -15.44
CA ASP A 119 -1.33 -9.42 -14.38
C ASP A 119 -0.90 -8.92 -13.01
N PHE A 120 0.25 -8.28 -12.92
CA PHE A 120 0.74 -7.64 -11.71
C PHE A 120 1.39 -6.30 -12.05
N THR A 121 0.86 -5.23 -11.48
CA THR A 121 1.38 -3.87 -11.64
C THR A 121 1.93 -3.39 -10.30
N VAL A 122 3.20 -2.96 -10.29
CA VAL A 122 3.73 -2.17 -9.18
C VAL A 122 3.34 -0.71 -9.42
N LEU A 123 2.62 -0.12 -8.46
CA LEU A 123 2.34 1.31 -8.41
C LEU A 123 3.44 1.95 -7.57
N GLY A 124 4.43 2.54 -8.23
CA GLY A 124 5.56 3.21 -7.59
C GLY A 124 5.35 4.72 -7.49
N ARG A 125 6.20 5.40 -6.74
CA ARG A 125 6.20 6.87 -6.67
C ARG A 125 7.03 7.46 -7.81
N THR A 126 6.60 8.59 -8.35
CA THR A 126 7.50 9.41 -9.19
C THR A 126 8.71 9.88 -8.37
N SER A 127 9.76 10.34 -9.05
CA SER A 127 10.92 10.92 -8.36
C SER A 127 10.56 12.06 -7.41
N ARG A 128 9.54 12.87 -7.74
CA ARG A 128 9.06 13.96 -6.88
C ARG A 128 8.31 13.41 -5.66
N ALA A 129 7.33 12.53 -5.88
CA ALA A 129 6.54 11.93 -4.80
C ALA A 129 7.41 11.11 -3.83
N PHE A 130 8.41 10.40 -4.35
CA PHE A 130 9.41 9.71 -3.52
C PHE A 130 10.20 10.71 -2.67
N ALA A 131 10.69 11.80 -3.26
CA ALA A 131 11.44 12.84 -2.55
C ALA A 131 10.60 13.69 -1.58
N ALA A 132 9.27 13.58 -1.58
CA ALA A 132 8.43 14.27 -0.60
C ALA A 132 8.56 13.69 0.83
N HIS A 133 9.00 12.43 0.94
CA HIS A 133 9.16 11.71 2.20
C HIS A 133 10.44 12.14 2.95
N PRO A 134 10.52 11.96 4.29
CA PRO A 134 11.73 12.18 5.06
C PRO A 134 12.93 11.39 4.55
N ASP A 135 14.15 11.90 4.73
CA ASP A 135 15.38 11.26 4.28
C ASP A 135 15.56 9.87 4.90
N VAL A 136 15.20 9.71 6.18
CA VAL A 136 15.25 8.42 6.88
C VAL A 136 14.43 7.33 6.18
N GLN A 137 13.33 7.70 5.53
CA GLN A 137 12.50 6.78 4.76
C GLN A 137 13.08 6.60 3.35
N THR A 138 13.38 7.69 2.64
CA THR A 138 13.83 7.58 1.25
C THR A 138 15.18 6.87 1.13
N GLU A 139 16.11 7.08 2.05
CA GLU A 139 17.41 6.42 2.03
C GLU A 139 17.31 4.92 2.28
N THR A 140 16.50 4.51 3.26
CA THR A 140 16.34 3.09 3.61
C THR A 140 15.57 2.34 2.52
N GLU A 141 14.55 2.95 1.93
CA GLU A 141 13.80 2.35 0.82
C GLU A 141 14.63 2.25 -0.47
N ARG A 142 15.54 3.22 -0.76
CA ARG A 142 16.49 3.12 -1.88
C ARG A 142 17.37 1.86 -1.81
N LEU A 143 17.77 1.44 -0.60
CA LEU A 143 18.56 0.22 -0.43
C LEU A 143 17.77 -1.02 -0.85
N ALA A 144 16.52 -1.14 -0.42
CA ALA A 144 15.65 -2.25 -0.78
C ALA A 144 15.30 -2.24 -2.28
N ASN A 145 14.95 -1.07 -2.85
CA ASN A 145 14.70 -0.91 -4.29
C ASN A 145 15.92 -1.32 -5.13
N ARG A 146 17.14 -0.98 -4.69
CA ARG A 146 18.37 -1.37 -5.40
C ARG A 146 18.59 -2.89 -5.40
N LEU A 147 18.29 -3.56 -4.29
CA LEU A 147 18.41 -5.03 -4.24
C LEU A 147 17.34 -5.68 -5.10
N PHE A 148 16.09 -5.20 -5.04
CA PHE A 148 15.02 -5.67 -5.90
C PHE A 148 15.41 -5.57 -7.38
N ALA A 149 15.97 -4.43 -7.80
CA ALA A 149 16.44 -4.22 -9.18
C ALA A 149 17.59 -5.17 -9.55
N THR A 150 18.47 -5.48 -8.59
CA THR A 150 19.57 -6.43 -8.80
C THR A 150 19.05 -7.85 -9.06
N LEU A 151 17.99 -8.27 -8.36
CA LEU A 151 17.44 -9.62 -8.45
C LEU A 151 16.48 -9.79 -9.63
N SER A 152 15.65 -8.78 -9.90
CA SER A 152 14.59 -8.85 -10.92
C SER A 152 15.00 -8.27 -12.28
N GLY A 153 16.07 -7.46 -12.33
CA GLY A 153 16.41 -6.62 -13.47
C GLY A 153 15.50 -5.41 -13.66
N GLN A 154 14.56 -5.17 -12.74
CA GLN A 154 13.54 -4.10 -12.84
C GLN A 154 13.85 -2.92 -11.92
N GLN A 155 13.99 -1.72 -12.48
CA GLN A 155 14.23 -0.49 -11.73
C GLN A 155 12.92 0.13 -11.25
N TRP A 156 12.22 -0.54 -10.32
CA TRP A 156 10.93 -0.10 -9.81
C TRP A 156 11.05 0.44 -8.38
N ASP A 157 10.25 1.45 -8.05
CA ASP A 157 9.94 1.77 -6.66
C ASP A 157 8.89 0.78 -6.14
N VAL A 158 9.34 -0.28 -5.47
CA VAL A 158 8.45 -1.34 -4.99
C VAL A 158 7.89 -1.04 -3.60
N LEU A 159 8.50 -0.17 -2.81
CA LEU A 159 8.12 -0.01 -1.39
C LEU A 159 6.95 0.95 -1.15
N ALA A 160 6.31 1.47 -2.20
CA ALA A 160 5.13 2.33 -2.08
C ALA A 160 3.83 1.57 -1.73
N ALA A 161 3.89 0.24 -1.58
CA ALA A 161 2.80 -0.68 -1.22
C ALA A 161 1.54 -0.72 -2.14
N GLY A 162 1.43 0.16 -3.13
CA GLY A 162 0.34 0.16 -4.11
C GLY A 162 0.51 -0.92 -5.18
N ARG A 163 -0.52 -1.75 -5.40
CA ARG A 163 -0.47 -2.85 -6.40
C ARG A 163 -1.73 -2.94 -7.24
N GLY A 164 -1.55 -3.30 -8.51
CA GLY A 164 -2.58 -3.84 -9.37
C GLY A 164 -2.42 -5.35 -9.53
N LEU A 165 -3.49 -6.12 -9.39
CA LEU A 165 -3.45 -7.57 -9.59
C LEU A 165 -4.63 -8.01 -10.44
N SER A 166 -4.38 -8.73 -11.53
CA SER A 166 -5.41 -9.54 -12.18
C SER A 166 -5.91 -10.64 -11.24
N ARG A 167 -7.11 -11.17 -11.50
CA ARG A 167 -7.66 -12.32 -10.78
C ARG A 167 -6.67 -13.47 -10.66
N ARG A 168 -5.95 -13.81 -11.74
CA ARG A 168 -5.01 -14.95 -11.74
C ARG A 168 -3.76 -14.67 -10.91
N ALA A 169 -3.22 -13.44 -10.95
CA ALA A 169 -2.08 -13.07 -10.13
C ALA A 169 -2.46 -12.98 -8.64
N ALA A 170 -3.61 -12.38 -8.35
CA ALA A 170 -4.18 -12.34 -7.00
C ALA A 170 -4.38 -13.75 -6.43
N ALA A 171 -4.96 -14.67 -7.22
CA ALA A 171 -5.13 -16.06 -6.80
C ALA A 171 -3.78 -16.77 -6.55
N ALA A 172 -2.78 -16.54 -7.40
CA ALA A 172 -1.43 -17.09 -7.21
C ALA A 172 -0.76 -16.55 -5.94
N VAL A 173 -0.85 -15.24 -5.67
CA VAL A 173 -0.37 -14.62 -4.43
C VAL A 173 -1.05 -15.26 -3.21
N VAL A 174 -2.38 -15.37 -3.22
CA VAL A 174 -3.13 -15.98 -2.12
C VAL A 174 -2.72 -17.44 -1.88
N ALA A 175 -2.54 -18.22 -2.94
CA ALA A 175 -2.19 -19.64 -2.84
C ALA A 175 -0.74 -19.87 -2.38
N HIS A 176 0.22 -19.09 -2.90
CA HIS A 176 1.64 -19.41 -2.82
C HIS A 176 2.46 -18.50 -1.91
N SER A 177 2.01 -17.26 -1.64
CA SER A 177 2.75 -16.37 -0.76
C SER A 177 2.74 -16.90 0.68
N ARG A 178 3.90 -16.86 1.32
CA ARG A 178 4.12 -17.23 2.73
C ARG A 178 4.72 -16.12 3.56
N ASP A 179 5.09 -15.00 2.92
CA ASP A 179 5.56 -13.82 3.60
C ASP A 179 4.39 -13.17 4.36
N SER A 180 4.59 -12.99 5.66
CA SER A 180 3.65 -12.39 6.59
C SER A 180 4.06 -10.97 6.98
N THR A 181 5.17 -10.47 6.45
CA THR A 181 5.79 -9.20 6.85
C THR A 181 5.50 -8.08 5.85
N VAL A 182 6.07 -6.88 6.07
CA VAL A 182 6.03 -5.77 5.08
C VAL A 182 6.68 -6.18 3.75
N GLY A 183 7.61 -7.14 3.81
CA GLY A 183 8.40 -7.66 2.70
C GLY A 183 7.60 -8.19 1.50
N VAL A 184 6.28 -8.35 1.63
CA VAL A 184 5.37 -8.66 0.52
C VAL A 184 5.45 -7.65 -0.61
N ASP A 185 5.88 -6.43 -0.32
CA ASP A 185 6.03 -5.40 -1.33
C ASP A 185 7.05 -5.80 -2.39
N ALA A 186 8.15 -6.43 -1.99
CA ALA A 186 9.13 -7.01 -2.91
C ALA A 186 8.88 -8.49 -3.21
N SER A 187 8.41 -9.28 -2.24
CA SER A 187 8.36 -10.74 -2.37
C SER A 187 7.22 -11.23 -3.28
N TRP A 188 6.10 -10.51 -3.38
CA TRP A 188 5.02 -10.88 -4.31
C TRP A 188 5.40 -10.77 -5.79
N PRO A 189 5.97 -9.65 -6.28
CA PRO A 189 6.42 -9.61 -7.67
C PRO A 189 7.49 -10.66 -7.96
N LEU A 190 8.46 -10.89 -7.06
CA LEU A 190 9.49 -11.93 -7.22
C LEU A 190 8.89 -13.34 -7.26
N LEU A 191 7.92 -13.63 -6.39
CA LEU A 191 7.17 -14.90 -6.40
C LEU A 191 6.53 -15.15 -7.75
N LEU A 192 5.80 -14.17 -8.29
CA LEU A 192 5.15 -14.31 -9.58
C LEU A 192 6.16 -14.43 -10.73
N MET A 193 7.29 -13.73 -10.66
CA MET A 193 8.37 -13.85 -11.65
C MET A 193 8.96 -15.27 -11.64
N GLN A 194 9.18 -15.86 -10.46
CA GLN A 194 9.68 -17.22 -10.32
C GLN A 194 8.66 -18.27 -10.78
N LEU A 195 7.37 -18.08 -10.49
CA LEU A 195 6.30 -18.95 -10.99
C LEU A 195 6.18 -18.89 -12.52
N GLY A 196 6.49 -17.74 -13.11
CA GLY A 196 6.49 -17.52 -14.54
C GLY A 196 5.09 -17.40 -15.16
N GLY A 197 5.04 -16.96 -16.41
CA GLY A 197 3.79 -16.87 -17.18
C GLY A 197 2.87 -15.71 -16.78
N PHE A 198 3.35 -14.72 -16.02
CA PHE A 198 2.63 -13.48 -15.69
C PHE A 198 3.18 -12.30 -16.48
N ALA A 199 2.31 -11.41 -16.94
CA ALA A 199 2.69 -10.11 -17.49
C ALA A 199 2.82 -9.10 -16.34
N PHE A 200 3.88 -8.28 -16.38
CA PHE A 200 4.15 -7.28 -15.36
C PHE A 200 4.03 -5.87 -15.93
N GLY A 201 3.55 -4.95 -15.09
CA GLY A 201 3.53 -3.52 -15.36
C GLY A 201 4.18 -2.73 -14.23
N TYR A 202 4.60 -1.52 -14.54
CA TYR A 202 5.04 -0.53 -13.57
C TYR A 202 4.42 0.81 -13.94
N LEU A 203 3.85 1.50 -12.94
CA LEU A 203 3.27 2.82 -13.11
C LEU A 203 3.80 3.71 -12.00
N GLU A 204 4.46 4.81 -12.37
CA GLU A 204 4.83 5.86 -11.43
C GLU A 204 3.63 6.77 -11.16
N THR A 205 3.48 7.19 -9.92
CA THR A 205 2.31 7.91 -9.43
C THR A 205 2.72 9.03 -8.48
N GLU A 206 2.01 10.15 -8.56
CA GLU A 206 2.16 11.31 -7.68
C GLU A 206 1.39 11.12 -6.37
N GLY A 207 0.22 10.47 -6.42
CA GLY A 207 -0.65 10.31 -5.26
C GLY A 207 -0.19 9.31 -4.20
N LEU A 208 0.95 8.65 -4.42
CA LEU A 208 1.66 7.89 -3.38
C LEU A 208 2.75 8.73 -2.68
N GLU A 209 2.71 10.07 -2.80
CA GLU A 209 3.55 10.98 -2.01
C GLU A 209 3.29 10.88 -0.49
N PHE A 210 3.97 11.71 0.30
CA PHE A 210 4.06 11.57 1.75
C PHE A 210 2.73 11.84 2.48
N GLU A 211 1.93 10.79 2.60
CA GLU A 211 0.60 10.78 3.21
C GLU A 211 0.63 10.91 4.72
N THR A 212 1.74 10.54 5.37
CA THR A 212 1.82 10.53 6.84
C THR A 212 1.54 11.92 7.41
N ALA A 213 1.90 12.99 6.69
CA ALA A 213 1.62 14.37 7.12
C ALA A 213 0.12 14.64 7.38
N ASP A 214 -0.79 13.93 6.72
CA ASP A 214 -2.24 14.07 6.90
C ASP A 214 -2.71 13.71 8.33
N GLN A 215 -1.91 12.94 9.09
CA GLN A 215 -2.24 12.44 10.43
C GLN A 215 -1.63 13.26 11.57
N PHE A 216 -0.75 14.22 11.25
CA PHE A 216 0.12 14.89 12.23
C PHE A 216 0.08 16.41 12.08
N ALA A 217 -1.08 16.97 11.72
CA ALA A 217 -1.25 18.41 11.49
C ALA A 217 -0.83 19.27 12.70
N ASP A 218 -1.16 18.83 13.92
CA ASP A 218 -0.79 19.52 15.16
C ASP A 218 0.72 19.48 15.41
N GLU A 219 1.35 18.32 15.21
CA GLU A 219 2.80 18.15 15.36
C GLU A 219 3.57 18.94 14.30
N ILE A 220 3.05 19.01 13.06
CA ILE A 220 3.59 19.83 11.97
C ILE A 220 3.49 21.32 12.32
N ALA A 221 2.34 21.77 12.84
CA ALA A 221 2.17 23.16 13.26
C ALA A 221 3.12 23.51 14.42
N ALA A 222 3.28 22.62 15.40
CA ALA A 222 4.19 22.79 16.52
C ALA A 222 5.66 22.84 16.09
N ALA A 223 6.04 22.09 15.04
CA ALA A 223 7.37 22.14 14.44
C ALA A 223 7.62 23.41 13.60
N GLY A 224 6.59 24.22 13.34
CA GLY A 224 6.68 25.40 12.47
C GLY A 224 6.64 25.08 10.99
N GLY A 225 6.03 23.96 10.59
CA GLY A 225 5.85 23.53 9.21
C GLY A 225 6.44 22.15 8.92
N GLU A 226 6.00 21.55 7.81
CA GLU A 226 6.31 20.17 7.45
C GLU A 226 7.81 19.94 7.26
N ALA A 227 8.54 20.89 6.66
CA ALA A 227 9.98 20.78 6.48
C ALA A 227 10.75 20.61 7.81
N ASN A 228 10.37 21.38 8.84
CA ASN A 228 10.97 21.26 10.15
C ASN A 228 10.55 19.96 10.85
N TRP A 229 9.30 19.53 10.67
CA TRP A 229 8.83 18.27 11.22
C TRP A 229 9.58 17.08 10.62
N LYS A 230 9.78 17.05 9.29
CA LYS A 230 10.60 16.04 8.62
C LYS A 230 12.05 16.07 9.09
N ALA A 231 12.64 17.26 9.24
CA ALA A 231 13.99 17.40 9.80
C ALA A 231 14.10 16.84 11.24
N GLN A 232 13.03 16.92 12.05
CA GLN A 232 12.99 16.29 13.37
C GLN A 232 12.91 14.77 13.28
N LEU A 233 12.14 14.21 12.32
CA LEU A 233 12.10 12.77 12.07
C LEU A 233 13.49 12.26 11.62
N ASP A 234 14.15 12.99 10.72
CA ASP A 234 15.47 12.66 10.20
C ASP A 234 16.58 12.79 11.27
N ALA A 235 16.39 13.67 12.26
CA ALA A 235 17.30 13.82 13.38
C ALA A 235 17.09 12.77 14.50
N ASP A 236 15.99 12.01 14.50
CA ASP A 236 15.69 11.02 15.55
C ASP A 236 16.29 9.63 15.22
N PRO A 237 17.30 9.16 15.97
CA PRO A 237 17.90 7.84 15.74
C PRO A 237 16.92 6.68 15.88
N LYS A 238 15.80 6.85 16.60
CA LYS A 238 14.77 5.80 16.71
C LYS A 238 14.02 5.60 15.41
N GLN A 239 13.78 6.68 14.64
CA GLN A 239 13.17 6.60 13.32
C GLN A 239 14.10 5.86 12.34
N TRP A 240 15.41 6.14 12.43
CA TRP A 240 16.42 5.41 11.66
C TRP A 240 16.44 3.93 11.99
N LEU A 241 16.45 3.57 13.27
CA LEU A 241 16.41 2.17 13.69
C LEU A 241 15.14 1.48 13.15
N PHE A 242 13.98 2.11 13.29
CA PHE A 242 12.71 1.58 12.80
C PHE A 242 12.72 1.36 11.27
N ARG A 243 13.15 2.36 10.49
CA ARG A 243 13.19 2.27 9.02
C ARG A 243 14.25 1.29 8.52
N LEU A 244 15.41 1.20 9.19
CA LEU A 244 16.41 0.18 8.88
C LEU A 244 15.92 -1.24 9.19
N GLN A 245 15.15 -1.43 10.25
CA GLN A 245 14.51 -2.72 10.54
C GLN A 245 13.48 -3.09 9.47
N ALA A 246 12.67 -2.13 9.01
CA ALA A 246 11.74 -2.34 7.90
C ALA A 246 12.50 -2.71 6.61
N ALA A 247 13.53 -1.95 6.24
CA ALA A 247 14.36 -2.25 5.07
C ALA A 247 15.06 -3.61 5.18
N HIS A 248 15.51 -4.01 6.37
CA HIS A 248 16.07 -5.33 6.61
C HIS A 248 15.03 -6.45 6.37
N ILE A 249 13.78 -6.26 6.81
CA ILE A 249 12.69 -7.21 6.56
C ILE A 249 12.39 -7.31 5.05
N GLU A 250 12.28 -6.19 4.36
CA GLU A 250 12.08 -6.11 2.91
C GLU A 250 13.20 -6.82 2.14
N ILE A 251 14.45 -6.53 2.48
CA ILE A 251 15.62 -7.19 1.86
C ILE A 251 15.63 -8.69 2.16
N SER A 252 15.32 -9.07 3.39
CA SER A 252 15.28 -10.49 3.81
C SER A 252 14.20 -11.27 3.07
N SER A 253 13.05 -10.65 2.75
CA SER A 253 11.97 -11.30 2.02
C SER A 253 12.33 -11.62 0.56
N MET A 254 13.33 -10.95 0.00
CA MET A 254 13.82 -11.21 -1.35
C MET A 254 14.79 -12.39 -1.43
N LEU A 255 15.44 -12.76 -0.32
CA LEU A 255 16.47 -13.81 -0.29
C LEU A 255 16.02 -15.19 -0.81
N PRO A 256 14.78 -15.66 -0.55
CA PRO A 256 14.30 -16.93 -1.11
C PRO A 256 14.27 -16.97 -2.65
N TYR A 257 14.35 -15.82 -3.32
CA TYR A 257 14.27 -15.67 -4.78
C TYR A 257 15.65 -15.42 -5.42
N VAL A 258 16.74 -15.51 -4.64
CA VAL A 258 18.11 -15.45 -5.16
C VAL A 258 18.41 -16.79 -5.83
N SER A 259 18.74 -16.75 -7.12
CA SER A 259 19.18 -17.90 -7.92
C SER A 259 20.63 -18.28 -7.64
#